data_AF-A0A5K0WVA8-F1
#
_entry.id   AF-A0A5K0WVA8-F1
#
_cell.length_a   1.000
_cell.length_b   1.000
_cell.length_c   1.000
_cell.angle_alpha   90.00
_cell.angle_beta   90.00
_cell.angle_gamma   90.00
#
_symmetry.space_group_name_H-M   'P 1'
#
loop_
_entity.id
_entity.type
_entity.pdbx_description
1 polymer ?
#
loop_
_entity_poly.entity_id
_entity_poly.type
_entity_poly.pdbx_seq_one_letter_code
_entity_poly.pdbx_strand_id
1 'polypeptide(L)'
;MGSEAEVGNAMTEETACEFALQLASSSILPMTLKAAIELELLEIMAKAGEGAQLTAAEIAAQLPTTNPDAPVMLDRMLRLLTCHAVLTASTYTDDDGKGR
;
A
#
# COMPACT_ATOMS: atom_id res chain seq x y z
N MET A 1 26.23 36.96 -25.01
CA MET A 1 24.88 37.24 -24.47
C MET A 1 24.16 35.92 -24.48
N GLY A 2 24.38 35.07 -23.48
CA GLY A 2 23.91 35.22 -22.10
C GLY A 2 22.61 34.42 -22.02
N SER A 3 22.69 33.17 -21.55
CA SER A 3 22.08 32.74 -20.26
C SER A 3 20.55 32.71 -20.33
N GLU A 4 19.82 31.67 -19.95
CA GLU A 4 20.10 30.47 -19.18
C GLU A 4 18.92 29.50 -19.41
N ALA A 5 19.21 28.21 -19.36
CA ALA A 5 18.20 27.20 -19.11
C ALA A 5 17.57 27.46 -17.73
N GLU A 6 16.29 27.15 -17.58
CA GLU A 6 15.65 26.63 -16.35
C GLU A 6 14.18 26.39 -16.75
N VAL A 7 13.89 25.21 -17.32
CA VAL A 7 12.52 24.66 -17.25
C VAL A 7 12.37 24.15 -15.83
N GLY A 8 12.29 25.07 -14.88
CA GLY A 8 11.85 24.78 -13.53
C GLY A 8 10.43 24.24 -13.64
N ASN A 9 10.24 23.00 -13.22
CA ASN A 9 8.96 22.29 -13.23
C ASN A 9 7.92 23.10 -12.44
N ALA A 10 7.19 23.97 -13.11
CA ALA A 10 6.12 24.76 -12.50
C ALA A 10 5.00 23.79 -12.08
N MET A 11 4.81 23.65 -10.77
CA MET A 11 3.69 22.90 -10.18
C MET A 11 2.38 23.54 -10.67
N THR A 12 1.53 22.75 -11.32
CA THR A 12 0.18 23.19 -11.72
C THR A 12 -0.72 23.29 -10.49
N GLU A 13 -1.79 24.08 -10.55
CA GLU A 13 -2.75 24.17 -9.44
C GLU A 13 -3.35 22.80 -9.06
N GLU A 14 -3.57 21.93 -10.05
CA GLU A 14 -4.03 20.55 -9.85
C GLU A 14 -3.03 19.71 -9.06
N THR A 15 -1.77 19.67 -9.50
CA THR A 15 -0.70 18.92 -8.81
C THR A 15 -0.36 19.51 -7.44
N ALA A 16 -0.52 20.83 -7.25
CA ALA A 16 -0.42 21.48 -5.95
C ALA A 16 -1.54 21.04 -5.00
N CYS A 17 -2.78 20.96 -5.49
CA CYS A 17 -3.92 20.51 -4.71
C CYS A 17 -3.77 19.03 -4.29
N GLU A 18 -3.36 18.16 -5.21
CA GLU A 18 -3.06 16.75 -4.91
C GLU A 18 -1.95 16.61 -3.86
N PHE A 19 -0.87 17.38 -4.02
CA PHE A 19 0.24 17.37 -3.06
C PHE A 19 -0.19 17.87 -1.68
N ALA A 20 -1.03 18.91 -1.61
CA ALA A 20 -1.60 19.39 -0.35
C ALA A 20 -2.48 18.32 0.34
N LEU A 21 -3.29 17.59 -0.43
CA LEU A 21 -4.08 16.45 0.08
C LEU A 21 -3.17 15.32 0.60
N GLN A 22 -2.10 15.00 -0.12
CA GLN A 22 -1.12 14.01 0.32
C GLN A 22 -0.43 14.45 1.63
N LEU A 23 -0.06 15.73 1.76
CA LEU A 23 0.53 16.28 2.98
C LEU A 23 -0.45 16.26 4.15
N ALA A 24 -1.72 16.63 3.93
CA ALA A 24 -2.77 16.54 4.93
C ALA A 24 -2.99 15.09 5.43
N SER A 25 -2.72 14.11 4.56
CA SER A 25 -2.85 12.68 4.81
C SER A 25 -1.54 11.98 5.18
N SER A 26 -0.45 12.73 5.35
CA SER A 26 0.92 12.19 5.40
C SER A 26 1.19 11.24 6.56
N SER A 27 0.41 11.34 7.64
CA SER A 27 0.50 10.47 8.81
C SER A 27 -0.06 9.06 8.58
N ILE A 28 -0.89 8.86 7.55
CA ILE A 28 -1.53 7.57 7.29
C ILE A 28 -0.49 6.50 6.97
N LEU A 29 0.44 6.77 6.04
CA LEU A 29 1.51 5.83 5.67
C LEU A 29 2.35 5.35 6.87
N PRO A 30 3.02 6.24 7.65
CA PRO A 30 3.86 5.79 8.74
C PRO A 30 3.07 5.05 9.83
N MET A 31 1.82 5.46 10.10
CA MET A 31 0.98 4.78 11.08
C MET A 31 0.52 3.39 10.59
N THR A 32 0.17 3.25 9.31
CA THR A 32 -0.16 1.95 8.73
C THR A 32 1.05 1.03 8.68
N LEU A 33 2.23 1.53 8.33
CA LEU A 33 3.47 0.74 8.34
C LEU A 33 3.81 0.27 9.76
N LYS A 34 3.70 1.17 10.76
CA LYS A 34 3.85 0.81 12.16
C LYS A 34 2.90 -0.31 12.57
N ALA A 35 1.61 -0.20 12.26
CA ALA A 35 0.63 -1.23 12.57
C ALA A 35 0.93 -2.56 11.85
N ALA A 36 1.42 -2.53 10.61
CA ALA A 36 1.82 -3.73 9.88
C ALA A 36 3.03 -4.44 10.52
N ILE A 37 3.96 -3.68 11.11
CA ILE A 37 5.08 -4.22 11.90
C ILE A 37 4.58 -4.81 13.21
N GLU A 38 3.71 -4.10 13.95
CA GLU A 38 3.15 -4.56 15.23
C GLU A 38 2.28 -5.81 15.09
N LEU A 39 1.64 -6.00 13.93
CA LEU A 39 0.88 -7.20 13.58
C LEU A 39 1.74 -8.30 12.92
N GLU A 40 3.05 -8.10 12.81
CA GLU A 40 4.01 -9.04 12.21
C GLU A 40 3.67 -9.43 10.75
N LEU A 41 2.93 -8.58 10.02
CA LEU A 41 2.45 -8.90 8.66
C LEU A 41 3.61 -9.14 7.69
N LEU A 42 4.69 -8.36 7.83
CA LEU A 42 5.89 -8.48 7.01
C LEU A 42 6.63 -9.80 7.28
N GLU A 43 6.60 -10.28 8.52
CA GLU A 43 7.21 -11.55 8.90
C GLU A 43 6.38 -12.74 8.39
N ILE A 44 5.05 -12.65 8.46
CA ILE A 44 4.14 -13.62 7.83
C ILE A 44 4.44 -13.75 6.33
N MET A 45 4.59 -12.64 5.62
CA MET A 45 4.96 -12.63 4.20
C MET A 45 6.35 -13.22 3.95
N ALA A 46 7.35 -12.87 4.77
CA ALA A 46 8.70 -13.40 4.64
C ALA A 46 8.76 -14.93 4.86
N LYS A 47 7.96 -15.45 5.79
CA LYS A 47 7.84 -16.89 6.06
C LYS A 47 7.23 -17.68 4.90
N ALA A 48 6.39 -17.06 4.07
CA ALA A 48 5.82 -17.70 2.89
C ALA A 48 6.86 -17.93 1.76
N GLY A 49 7.99 -17.22 1.80
CA GLY A 49 9.11 -17.40 0.88
C GLY A 49 9.23 -16.28 -0.17
N GLU A 50 10.39 -16.22 -0.81
CA GLU A 50 10.69 -15.20 -1.83
C GLU A 50 9.74 -15.31 -3.03
N GLY A 51 9.11 -14.19 -3.39
CA GLY A 51 8.15 -14.13 -4.51
C GLY A 51 6.77 -14.72 -4.20
N ALA A 52 6.53 -15.26 -3.00
CA ALA A 52 5.21 -15.74 -2.60
C ALA A 52 4.19 -14.59 -2.59
N GLN A 53 2.98 -14.87 -3.09
CA GLN A 53 1.85 -13.95 -3.05
C GLN A 53 0.84 -14.49 -2.04
N LEU A 54 0.44 -13.65 -1.09
CA LEU A 54 -0.55 -13.99 -0.07
C LEU A 54 -1.76 -13.08 -0.20
N THR A 55 -2.95 -13.67 -0.11
CA THR A 55 -4.20 -12.93 0.02
C THR A 55 -4.36 -12.38 1.44
N ALA A 56 -5.15 -11.33 1.59
CA ALA A 56 -5.44 -10.75 2.91
C ALA A 56 -6.14 -11.77 3.86
N ALA A 57 -6.88 -12.74 3.31
CA ALA A 57 -7.51 -13.80 4.08
C ALA A 57 -6.48 -14.81 4.62
N GLU A 58 -5.49 -15.19 3.81
CA GLU A 58 -4.40 -16.09 4.24
C GLU A 58 -3.51 -15.45 5.30
N ILE A 59 -3.30 -14.13 5.23
CA ILE A 59 -2.58 -13.38 6.26
C ILE A 59 -3.44 -13.30 7.53
N ALA A 60 -4.73 -12.98 7.41
CA ALA A 60 -5.64 -12.92 8.57
C ALA A 60 -5.73 -14.26 9.31
N ALA A 61 -5.72 -15.39 8.59
CA ALA A 61 -5.79 -16.73 9.18
C ALA A 61 -4.56 -17.09 10.03
N GLN A 62 -3.43 -16.40 9.85
CA GLN A 62 -2.20 -16.59 10.63
C GLN A 62 -2.14 -15.68 11.87
N LEU A 63 -3.02 -14.69 11.96
CA LEU A 63 -3.11 -13.83 13.14
C LEU A 63 -3.95 -14.49 14.24
N PRO A 64 -3.62 -14.27 15.52
CA PRO A 64 -4.42 -14.75 16.65
C PRO A 64 -5.67 -13.88 16.83
N THR A 65 -6.58 -13.91 15.85
CA THR A 65 -7.80 -13.08 15.81
C THR A 65 -9.04 -13.91 15.48
N THR A 66 -10.17 -13.51 16.06
CA THR A 66 -11.50 -14.02 15.71
C THR A 66 -12.35 -12.98 14.99
N ASN A 67 -11.75 -11.85 14.60
CA ASN A 67 -12.45 -10.74 13.96
C ASN A 67 -12.82 -11.12 12.51
N PRO A 68 -14.12 -11.23 12.17
CA PRO A 68 -14.55 -11.58 10.81
C PRO A 68 -14.16 -10.50 9.78
N ASP A 69 -13.95 -9.25 10.21
CA ASP A 69 -13.58 -8.14 9.35
C ASP A 69 -12.06 -8.04 9.13
N ALA A 70 -11.25 -8.86 9.81
CA ALA A 70 -9.79 -8.81 9.72
C ALA A 70 -9.27 -8.90 8.27
N PRO A 71 -9.75 -9.80 7.39
CA PRO A 71 -9.30 -9.85 6.00
C PRO A 71 -9.54 -8.54 5.25
N VAL A 72 -10.67 -7.87 5.47
CA VAL A 72 -11.02 -6.61 4.81
C VAL A 72 -10.18 -5.45 5.34
N MET A 73 -9.91 -5.43 6.65
CA MET A 73 -9.03 -4.43 7.26
C MET A 73 -7.60 -4.56 6.76
N LEU A 74 -7.08 -5.79 6.69
CA LEU A 74 -5.75 -6.07 6.16
C LEU A 74 -5.64 -5.71 4.68
N ASP A 75 -6.64 -6.04 3.85
CA ASP A 75 -6.68 -5.66 2.43
C ASP A 75 -6.50 -4.14 2.24
N ARG A 76 -7.18 -3.33 3.04
CA ARG A 76 -7.05 -1.85 3.00
C ARG A 76 -5.66 -1.38 3.43
N MET A 77 -5.07 -2.00 4.45
CA MET A 77 -3.71 -1.67 4.90
C MET A 77 -2.67 -2.05 3.84
N LEU A 78 -2.74 -3.28 3.33
CA LEU A 78 -1.82 -3.80 2.32
C LEU A 78 -1.88 -2.97 1.05
N ARG A 79 -3.08 -2.61 0.58
CA ARG A 79 -3.25 -1.74 -0.59
C ARG A 79 -2.62 -0.36 -0.40
N LEU A 80 -2.75 0.26 0.77
CA LEU A 80 -2.06 1.51 1.05
C LEU A 80 -0.53 1.34 0.95
N LEU A 81 0.01 0.28 1.54
CA LEU A 81 1.44 -0.02 1.48
C LEU A 81 1.92 -0.29 0.04
N THR A 82 1.11 -0.96 -0.77
CA THR A 82 1.36 -1.15 -2.21
C THR A 82 1.34 0.17 -2.98
N CYS A 83 0.39 1.08 -2.69
CA CYS A 83 0.35 2.41 -3.32
C CYS A 83 1.62 3.24 -3.03
N HIS A 84 2.30 2.95 -1.92
CA HIS A 84 3.57 3.56 -1.55
C HIS A 84 4.81 2.71 -1.90
N ALA A 85 4.64 1.68 -2.75
CA ALA A 85 5.69 0.77 -3.22
C ALA A 85 6.46 0.03 -2.10
N VAL A 86 5.86 -0.10 -0.91
CA VAL A 86 6.42 -0.90 0.18
C VAL A 86 6.21 -2.39 -0.11
N LEU A 87 5.11 -2.74 -0.76
CA LEU A 87 4.74 -4.09 -1.17
C LEU A 87 4.50 -4.13 -2.67
N THR A 88 4.62 -5.31 -3.25
CA THR A 88 4.10 -5.62 -4.58
C THR A 88 2.73 -6.28 -4.43
N ALA A 89 1.85 -6.07 -5.40
CA ALA A 89 0.58 -6.78 -5.49
C ALA A 89 0.35 -7.20 -6.93
N SER A 90 -0.29 -8.35 -7.10
CA SER A 90 -0.83 -8.80 -8.38
C SER A 90 -2.33 -8.94 -8.27
N THR A 91 -3.02 -8.57 -9.34
CA THR A 91 -4.45 -8.85 -9.50
C THR A 91 -4.58 -10.13 -10.32
N TYR A 92 -5.32 -11.10 -9.82
CA TYR A 92 -5.68 -12.30 -10.58
C TYR A 92 -7.15 -12.18 -10.93
N THR A 93 -7.45 -12.05 -12.21
CA THR A 93 -8.79 -12.26 -12.75
C THR A 93 -9.00 -13.76 -12.91
N ASP A 94 -9.88 -14.32 -12.08
CA ASP A 94 -10.39 -15.67 -12.32
C ASP A 94 -11.21 -15.69 -13.63
N ASP A 95 -11.43 -16.88 -14.21
CA ASP A 95 -12.09 -17.06 -15.51
C ASP A 95 -13.53 -16.46 -15.53
N ASP A 96 -14.14 -16.33 -14.35
CA ASP A 96 -15.44 -15.67 -14.11
C ASP A 96 -15.38 -14.12 -14.09
N GLY A 97 -14.24 -13.51 -14.44
CA GLY A 97 -14.07 -12.05 -14.47
C GLY A 97 -14.09 -11.39 -13.08
N LYS A 98 -14.10 -12.19 -12.02
CA LYS A 98 -14.12 -11.72 -10.63
C LYS A 98 -12.69 -11.62 -10.10
N GLY A 99 -11.95 -10.64 -10.62
CA GLY A 99 -10.62 -10.33 -10.11
C GLY A 99 -10.66 -9.60 -8.77
N ARG A 100 -9.63 -9.83 -7.94
CA ARG A 100 -9.21 -8.89 -6.89
C ARG A 100 -8.01 -8.11 -7.41
#